data_AF-K1QQ62-F1
#
_entry.id   AF-K1QQ62-F1
#
_cell.length_a   1.000
_cell.length_b   1.000
_cell.length_c   1.000
_cell.angle_alpha   90.00
_cell.angle_beta   90.00
_cell.angle_gamma   90.00
#
_symmetry.space_group_name_H-M   'P 1'
#
loop_
_entity.id
_entity.type
_entity.pdbx_description
1 polymer ?
#
loop_
_entity_poly.entity_id
_entity_poly.type
_entity_poly.pdbx_seq_one_letter_code
_entity_poly.pdbx_strand_id
1 'polypeptide(L)'
;MLSKLQETNSSTFAWVETTSNAFGNVLNSCFRCIETAYCLFHKSHYEGEDSIFHSSSTAIEQTTTGLINLMNSLVVNTVPDDILNTSDATIASSSTASSRLYVEYLFHVNVDQAYEYAENSTLTPEERVGMFYMRARISQIELEKKRKVSEQSGRDLNDAIESLATSLLSVECNGCSRSYSKDSIVLHIQSDTVEAIYNTSLDSNLTLNFGDIPKDTVVKLATTELDRNIYLYDHSTTAALITSPVQKILADKTSIFVVTIKQPVTTDFSDVKVTVPTFISEDASGFFYHTFLYRNLGDYACFHIVQVHPRLNEKYDVYLRVADFPTIFQYDAIAEVTINRDYMACIPPQKINSVGIIHIGLKPTPTPSTGPFTYNNETYTDPRLNPYRLMVISSSCNTWNEGTEKWRSDSCLMDWYPNKGEVSCECSGENGLTFANSFYVAPNTIDFSTVFLKFSPKDQAAVLAIFILVIVLYVILMIWGRHQDKKDIVKWGVTPLIDNFVDDTYYYLITVYTGMRRGGWHSVSGQIYSGWGG
;
A
#
# COMPACT_ATOMS: atom_id res chain seq x y z
N MET A 1 27.88 9.48 -0.74
CA MET A 1 26.52 9.61 -0.16
C MET A 1 25.91 8.23 0.10
N LEU A 2 25.86 7.32 -0.89
CA LEU A 2 25.47 5.91 -0.73
C LEU A 2 26.26 5.14 0.35
N SER A 3 27.58 5.30 0.41
CA SER A 3 28.41 4.64 1.45
C SER A 3 28.09 5.10 2.87
N LYS A 4 27.89 6.42 3.07
CA LYS A 4 27.49 7.00 4.36
C LYS A 4 26.07 6.61 4.77
N LEU A 5 25.15 6.42 3.81
CA LEU A 5 23.81 5.89 4.06
C LEU A 5 23.82 4.37 4.35
N GLN A 6 24.80 3.62 3.84
CA GLN A 6 24.99 2.21 4.19
C GLN A 6 25.57 2.05 5.61
N GLU A 7 26.54 2.88 6.00
CA GLU A 7 27.20 2.77 7.31
C GLU A 7 26.27 3.13 8.48
N THR A 8 25.55 4.25 8.42
CA THR A 8 24.60 4.66 9.48
C THR A 8 23.36 3.77 9.57
N ASN A 9 23.00 3.08 8.49
CA ASN A 9 21.89 2.12 8.48
C ASN A 9 22.29 0.70 8.92
N SER A 10 23.57 0.32 8.84
CA SER A 10 23.99 -1.01 9.25
C SER A 10 23.87 -1.21 10.76
N SER A 11 24.11 -0.15 11.54
CA SER A 11 24.02 -0.19 13.00
C SER A 11 22.58 -0.21 13.51
N THR A 12 21.69 0.61 12.93
CA THR A 12 20.25 0.55 13.23
C THR A 12 19.62 -0.77 12.78
N PHE A 13 19.98 -1.28 11.60
CA PHE A 13 19.48 -2.55 11.12
C PHE A 13 19.98 -3.74 11.97
N ALA A 14 21.26 -3.76 12.35
CA ALA A 14 21.80 -4.77 13.26
C ALA A 14 21.12 -4.72 14.63
N TRP A 15 20.76 -3.53 15.13
CA TRP A 15 19.94 -3.36 16.32
C TRP A 15 18.54 -3.94 16.13
N VAL A 16 17.85 -3.66 15.02
CA VAL A 16 16.52 -4.23 14.73
C VAL A 16 16.58 -5.76 14.64
N GLU A 17 17.58 -6.31 13.96
CA GLU A 17 17.78 -7.76 13.82
C GLU A 17 18.10 -8.44 15.17
N THR A 18 18.98 -7.84 15.99
CA THR A 18 19.27 -8.36 17.33
C THR A 18 18.07 -8.21 18.28
N THR A 19 17.31 -7.11 18.20
CA THR A 19 16.07 -6.97 18.96
C THR A 19 15.01 -7.96 18.51
N SER A 20 14.86 -8.21 17.21
CA SER A 20 13.93 -9.19 16.66
C SER A 20 14.27 -10.61 17.14
N ASN A 21 15.54 -11.01 17.10
CA ASN A 21 15.99 -12.31 17.60
C ASN A 21 15.83 -12.45 19.12
N ALA A 22 16.18 -11.42 19.90
CA ALA A 22 15.94 -11.42 21.34
C ALA A 22 14.43 -11.51 21.65
N PHE A 23 13.59 -10.92 20.80
CA PHE A 23 12.15 -10.90 20.95
C PHE A 23 11.50 -12.24 20.57
N GLY A 24 11.92 -12.90 19.49
CA GLY A 24 11.47 -14.25 19.12
C GLY A 24 11.68 -15.24 20.27
N ASN A 25 12.79 -15.10 21.00
CA ASN A 25 13.05 -15.87 22.22
C ASN A 25 12.08 -15.52 23.37
N VAL A 26 11.69 -14.26 23.53
CA VAL A 26 10.68 -13.82 24.52
C VAL A 26 9.29 -14.33 24.14
N LEU A 27 8.88 -14.24 22.88
CA LEU A 27 7.64 -14.83 22.38
C LEU A 27 7.61 -16.32 22.66
N ASN A 28 8.62 -17.08 22.22
CA ASN A 28 8.70 -18.51 22.46
C ASN A 28 8.65 -18.85 23.96
N SER A 29 9.26 -18.03 24.81
CA SER A 29 9.20 -18.20 26.27
C SER A 29 7.80 -17.91 26.82
N CYS A 30 7.15 -16.84 26.36
CA CYS A 30 5.75 -16.53 26.70
C CYS A 30 4.79 -17.61 26.19
N PHE A 31 4.99 -18.16 24.99
CA PHE A 31 4.20 -19.27 24.45
C PHE A 31 4.34 -20.54 25.25
N ARG A 32 5.56 -20.92 25.63
CA ARG A 32 5.77 -22.05 26.53
C ARG A 32 5.05 -21.85 27.87
N CYS A 33 5.02 -20.63 28.39
CA CYS A 33 4.25 -20.28 29.58
C CYS A 33 2.73 -20.37 29.37
N ILE A 34 2.22 -20.04 28.18
CA ILE A 34 0.81 -20.20 27.81
C ILE A 34 0.46 -21.67 27.68
N GLU A 35 1.24 -22.47 26.94
CA GLU A 35 1.02 -23.91 26.83
C GLU A 35 1.04 -24.56 28.21
N THR A 36 1.97 -24.18 29.10
CA THR A 36 1.96 -24.69 30.48
C THR A 36 0.77 -24.19 31.28
N ALA A 37 0.37 -22.92 31.18
CA ALA A 37 -0.83 -22.41 31.83
C ALA A 37 -2.10 -23.11 31.31
N TYR A 38 -2.22 -23.32 30.00
CA TYR A 38 -3.30 -24.04 29.35
C TYR A 38 -3.33 -25.52 29.75
N CYS A 39 -2.19 -26.19 29.80
CA CYS A 39 -2.09 -27.56 30.31
C CYS A 39 -2.52 -27.64 31.78
N LEU A 40 -2.17 -26.64 32.60
CA LEU A 40 -2.61 -26.54 33.99
C LEU A 40 -4.14 -26.33 34.08
N PHE A 41 -4.72 -25.49 33.22
CA PHE A 41 -6.17 -25.29 33.11
C PHE A 41 -6.92 -26.56 32.66
N HIS A 42 -6.38 -27.28 31.68
CA HIS A 42 -6.99 -28.52 31.19
C HIS A 42 -6.94 -29.63 32.26
N LYS A 43 -5.85 -29.67 33.04
CA LYS A 43 -5.69 -30.62 34.15
C LYS A 43 -6.65 -30.35 35.30
N SER A 44 -6.88 -29.08 35.67
CA SER A 44 -7.86 -28.75 36.72
C SER A 44 -9.30 -29.08 36.33
N HIS A 45 -9.63 -28.99 35.04
CA HIS A 45 -10.96 -29.35 34.54
C HIS A 45 -11.20 -30.87 34.55
N TYR A 46 -10.17 -31.67 34.28
CA TYR A 46 -10.23 -33.14 34.27
C TYR A 46 -10.29 -33.77 35.67
N GLU A 47 -9.76 -33.08 36.69
CA GLU A 47 -9.70 -33.58 38.08
C GLU A 47 -11.00 -33.35 38.88
N GLY A 48 -12.05 -32.79 38.26
CA GLY A 48 -13.39 -32.71 38.87
C GLY A 48 -13.49 -31.80 40.10
N GLU A 49 -12.51 -30.92 40.32
CA GLU A 49 -12.70 -29.78 41.20
C GLU A 49 -13.72 -28.84 40.54
N ASP A 50 -14.82 -28.53 41.25
CA ASP A 50 -15.80 -27.54 40.82
C ASP A 50 -15.08 -26.33 40.22
N SER A 51 -15.27 -26.11 38.92
CA SER A 51 -14.48 -25.22 38.11
C SER A 51 -14.36 -23.84 38.74
N ILE A 52 -13.21 -23.54 39.35
CA ILE A 52 -12.84 -22.18 39.78
C ILE A 52 -12.83 -21.22 38.57
N PHE A 53 -12.81 -21.78 37.36
CA PHE A 53 -12.80 -21.05 36.10
C PHE A 53 -13.86 -21.60 35.14
N HIS A 54 -15.11 -21.20 35.35
CA HIS A 54 -16.11 -21.18 34.26
C HIS A 54 -15.53 -20.44 33.04
N SER A 55 -16.12 -20.67 31.87
CA SER A 55 -15.80 -20.06 30.56
C SER A 55 -15.71 -18.52 30.51
N SER A 56 -15.83 -17.83 31.64
CA SER A 56 -15.67 -16.39 31.87
C SER A 56 -14.53 -16.05 32.85
N SER A 57 -13.45 -16.83 32.91
CA SER A 57 -12.35 -16.47 33.81
C SER A 57 -11.69 -15.16 33.38
N THR A 58 -11.71 -14.18 34.29
CA THR A 58 -11.00 -12.90 34.15
C THR A 58 -9.51 -13.12 33.90
N ALA A 59 -8.95 -14.24 34.38
CA ALA A 59 -7.56 -14.63 34.14
C ALA A 59 -7.27 -14.95 32.66
N ILE A 60 -8.14 -15.72 31.98
CA ILE A 60 -7.99 -15.99 30.53
C ILE A 60 -8.13 -14.68 29.75
N GLU A 61 -9.12 -13.86 30.10
CA GLU A 61 -9.35 -12.57 29.42
C GLU A 61 -8.14 -11.62 29.57
N GLN A 62 -7.60 -11.48 30.77
CA GLN A 62 -6.41 -10.66 31.04
C GLN A 62 -5.17 -11.20 30.33
N THR A 63 -4.98 -12.53 30.31
CA THR A 63 -3.85 -13.18 29.65
C THR A 63 -3.93 -12.98 28.14
N THR A 64 -5.08 -13.26 27.52
CA THR A 64 -5.30 -13.07 26.08
C THR A 64 -5.13 -11.61 25.68
N THR A 65 -5.65 -10.67 26.46
CA THR A 65 -5.49 -9.23 26.21
C THR A 65 -4.03 -8.81 26.32
N GLY A 66 -3.29 -9.30 27.32
CA GLY A 66 -1.86 -9.03 27.48
C GLY A 66 -1.04 -9.54 26.30
N LEU A 67 -1.38 -10.71 25.78
CA LEU A 67 -0.71 -11.30 24.62
C LEU A 67 -1.01 -10.57 23.32
N ILE A 68 -2.28 -10.20 23.09
CA ILE A 68 -2.64 -9.40 21.93
C ILE A 68 -1.98 -8.02 21.96
N ASN A 69 -1.82 -7.42 23.14
CA ASN A 69 -1.03 -6.19 23.28
C ASN A 69 0.45 -6.39 22.92
N LEU A 70 1.05 -7.50 23.34
CA LEU A 70 2.43 -7.84 23.01
C LEU A 70 2.59 -8.08 21.50
N MET A 71 1.70 -8.87 20.90
CA MET A 71 1.66 -9.15 19.46
C MET A 71 1.41 -7.89 18.65
N ASN A 72 0.50 -7.01 19.07
CA ASN A 72 0.28 -5.72 18.42
C ASN A 72 1.54 -4.84 18.46
N SER A 73 2.22 -4.78 19.61
CA SER A 73 3.48 -4.04 19.73
C SER A 73 4.54 -4.60 18.76
N LEU A 74 4.56 -5.90 18.53
CA LEU A 74 5.44 -6.51 17.53
C LEU A 74 5.08 -6.13 16.10
N VAL A 75 3.79 -6.23 15.76
CA VAL A 75 3.31 -5.86 14.42
C VAL A 75 3.74 -4.45 14.10
N VAL A 76 3.46 -3.50 15.00
CA VAL A 76 3.80 -2.09 14.80
C VAL A 76 5.31 -1.84 14.68
N ASN A 77 6.13 -2.57 15.45
CA ASN A 77 7.58 -2.33 15.47
C ASN A 77 8.37 -3.10 14.41
N THR A 78 7.84 -4.22 13.90
CA THR A 78 8.57 -5.12 12.99
C THR A 78 7.97 -5.18 11.60
N VAL A 79 6.67 -4.89 11.47
CA VAL A 79 5.97 -4.86 10.20
C VAL A 79 5.81 -3.40 9.77
N PRO A 80 6.34 -3.02 8.59
CA PRO A 80 6.22 -1.66 8.11
C PRO A 80 4.76 -1.25 7.92
N ASP A 81 4.43 0.01 8.23
CA ASP A 81 3.11 0.60 7.98
C ASP A 81 2.75 0.59 6.49
N ASP A 82 3.74 0.71 5.61
CA ASP A 82 3.53 0.87 4.18
C ASP A 82 4.77 0.48 3.34
N ILE A 83 4.53 0.01 2.12
CA ILE A 83 5.57 -0.19 1.10
C ILE A 83 5.22 0.58 -0.18
N LEU A 84 5.03 1.89 -0.01
CA LEU A 84 4.55 2.83 -1.03
C LEU A 84 5.40 2.92 -2.31
N ASN A 85 6.63 2.39 -2.33
CA ASN A 85 7.56 2.48 -3.48
C ASN A 85 7.92 1.13 -4.13
N THR A 86 7.10 0.09 -3.97
CA THR A 86 7.36 -1.24 -4.58
C THR A 86 7.21 -1.25 -6.09
N SER A 87 6.41 -0.34 -6.65
CA SER A 87 6.27 -0.19 -8.10
C SER A 87 7.60 0.14 -8.76
N ASP A 88 8.32 1.15 -8.25
CA ASP A 88 9.61 1.58 -8.81
C ASP A 88 10.62 0.43 -8.80
N ALA A 89 10.71 -0.26 -7.67
CA ALA A 89 11.58 -1.41 -7.45
C ALA A 89 11.28 -2.56 -8.43
N THR A 90 10.00 -2.86 -8.65
CA THR A 90 9.53 -3.96 -9.51
C THR A 90 9.70 -3.63 -10.99
N ILE A 91 9.47 -2.37 -11.37
CA ILE A 91 9.59 -1.94 -12.75
C ILE A 91 11.07 -1.86 -13.16
N ALA A 92 11.94 -1.33 -12.30
CA ALA A 92 13.37 -1.23 -12.58
C ALA A 92 14.07 -2.58 -12.72
N SER A 93 13.57 -3.63 -12.05
CA SER A 93 14.13 -4.99 -12.17
C SER A 93 13.70 -5.72 -13.45
N SER A 94 12.67 -5.25 -14.15
CA SER A 94 12.15 -5.91 -15.35
C SER A 94 13.03 -5.69 -16.59
N SER A 95 13.22 -4.45 -17.03
CA SER A 95 14.12 -4.08 -18.13
C SER A 95 14.36 -2.57 -18.21
N THR A 96 15.39 -2.16 -18.95
CA THR A 96 15.65 -0.75 -19.28
C THR A 96 14.59 -0.13 -20.19
N ALA A 97 14.02 -0.92 -21.09
CA ALA A 97 12.90 -0.45 -21.94
C ALA A 97 11.65 -0.18 -21.10
N SER A 98 11.30 -1.09 -20.18
CA SER A 98 10.18 -0.93 -19.24
C SER A 98 10.36 0.28 -18.32
N SER A 99 11.59 0.49 -17.85
CA SER A 99 11.95 1.64 -17.02
C SER A 99 11.76 2.96 -17.76
N ARG A 100 12.18 3.03 -19.03
CA ARG A 100 11.97 4.20 -19.88
C ARG A 100 10.49 4.49 -20.10
N LEU A 101 9.71 3.47 -20.49
CA LEU A 101 8.27 3.60 -20.68
C LEU A 101 7.55 4.04 -19.39
N TYR A 102 8.01 3.57 -18.23
CA TYR A 102 7.44 3.98 -16.95
C TYR A 102 7.73 5.45 -16.61
N VAL A 103 8.96 5.92 -16.84
CA VAL A 103 9.31 7.33 -16.66
C VAL A 103 8.48 8.23 -17.59
N GLU A 104 8.28 7.80 -18.84
CA GLU A 104 7.40 8.50 -19.80
C GLU A 104 5.92 8.46 -19.33
N TYR A 105 5.44 7.33 -18.84
CA TYR A 105 4.09 7.21 -18.26
C TYR A 105 3.87 8.15 -17.06
N LEU A 106 4.81 8.18 -16.11
CA LEU A 106 4.73 9.06 -14.93
C LEU A 106 4.62 10.53 -15.31
N PHE A 107 5.35 10.95 -16.35
CA PHE A 107 5.28 12.31 -16.88
C PHE A 107 3.87 12.70 -17.34
N HIS A 108 3.13 11.76 -17.94
CA HIS A 108 1.78 12.01 -18.44
C HIS A 108 0.67 11.86 -17.40
N VAL A 109 0.88 11.03 -16.37
CA VAL A 109 -0.16 10.70 -15.39
C VAL A 109 -0.13 11.61 -14.17
N ASN A 110 1.05 12.01 -13.71
CA ASN A 110 1.18 12.83 -12.51
C ASN A 110 2.43 13.70 -12.58
N VAL A 111 2.29 14.93 -13.09
CA VAL A 111 3.43 15.86 -13.20
C VAL A 111 4.01 16.14 -11.81
N ASP A 112 3.22 16.23 -10.73
CA ASP A 112 3.64 16.39 -9.30
C ASP A 112 4.59 15.29 -8.81
N GLN A 113 4.29 14.02 -9.08
CA GLN A 113 5.24 12.91 -8.83
C GLN A 113 6.40 12.90 -9.84
N ALA A 114 6.16 13.40 -11.06
CA ALA A 114 7.20 13.59 -12.05
C ALA A 114 8.02 14.87 -11.82
N TYR A 115 7.74 15.75 -10.86
CA TYR A 115 8.53 16.98 -10.60
C TYR A 115 9.92 16.67 -10.02
N GLU A 116 10.12 15.49 -9.44
CA GLU A 116 11.48 14.95 -9.21
C GLU A 116 12.27 14.80 -10.54
N TYR A 117 11.57 14.76 -11.67
CA TYR A 117 12.07 14.56 -13.03
C TYR A 117 11.69 15.70 -14.01
N ALA A 118 10.96 16.75 -13.59
CA ALA A 118 10.27 17.66 -14.52
C ALA A 118 11.06 18.90 -14.93
N GLU A 119 10.98 19.15 -16.25
CA GLU A 119 11.04 20.37 -17.08
C GLU A 119 11.99 21.53 -16.78
N ASN A 120 12.24 21.91 -15.53
CA ASN A 120 13.22 22.97 -15.20
C ASN A 120 14.61 22.41 -14.90
N SER A 121 14.74 21.09 -14.90
CA SER A 121 16.03 20.42 -14.83
C SER A 121 16.64 20.33 -16.22
N THR A 122 17.90 20.68 -16.36
CA THR A 122 18.71 20.53 -17.58
C THR A 122 18.97 19.05 -17.93
N LEU A 123 18.13 18.13 -17.45
CA LEU A 123 18.34 16.70 -17.49
C LEU A 123 17.78 16.10 -18.79
N THR A 124 18.64 15.40 -19.50
CA THR A 124 18.33 14.56 -20.65
C THR A 124 17.38 13.41 -20.28
N PRO A 125 16.62 12.85 -21.24
CA PRO A 125 15.82 11.66 -21.00
C PRO A 125 16.59 10.51 -20.34
N GLU A 126 17.85 10.32 -20.71
CA GLU A 126 18.74 9.31 -20.15
C GLU A 126 19.07 9.58 -18.68
N GLU A 127 19.31 10.84 -18.30
CA GLU A 127 19.56 11.22 -16.91
C GLU A 127 18.31 11.02 -16.02
N ARG A 128 17.10 11.24 -16.56
CA ARG A 128 15.85 10.93 -15.84
C ARG A 128 15.70 9.44 -15.57
N VAL A 129 15.99 8.59 -16.57
CA VAL A 129 16.00 7.13 -16.39
C VAL A 129 17.08 6.72 -15.38
N GLY A 130 18.25 7.36 -15.39
CA GLY A 130 19.30 7.15 -14.40
C GLY A 130 18.87 7.48 -12.96
N MET A 131 18.17 8.60 -12.75
CA MET A 131 17.60 8.95 -11.45
C MET A 131 16.52 7.96 -11.00
N PHE A 132 15.66 7.53 -11.93
CA PHE A 132 14.65 6.50 -11.66
C PHE A 132 15.29 5.21 -11.17
N TYR A 133 16.36 4.75 -11.83
CA TYR A 133 17.11 3.57 -11.38
C TYR A 133 17.69 3.74 -9.97
N MET A 134 18.22 4.92 -9.64
CA MET A 134 18.76 5.20 -8.32
C MET A 134 17.67 5.15 -7.24
N ARG A 135 16.51 5.77 -7.49
CA ARG A 135 15.35 5.73 -6.59
C ARG A 135 14.82 4.30 -6.43
N ALA A 136 14.61 3.60 -7.54
CA ALA A 136 14.16 2.22 -7.52
C ALA A 136 15.12 1.30 -6.75
N ARG A 137 16.44 1.54 -6.85
CA ARG A 137 17.44 0.78 -6.10
C ARG A 137 17.36 1.06 -4.60
N ILE A 138 17.11 2.30 -4.19
CA ILE A 138 16.88 2.64 -2.78
C ILE A 138 15.63 1.89 -2.27
N SER A 139 14.53 1.95 -3.01
CA SER A 139 13.29 1.24 -2.68
C SER A 139 13.49 -0.28 -2.57
N GLN A 140 14.28 -0.88 -3.47
CA GLN A 140 14.64 -2.31 -3.38
C GLN A 140 15.41 -2.63 -2.09
N ILE A 141 16.40 -1.79 -1.72
CA ILE A 141 17.18 -1.99 -0.50
C ILE A 141 16.31 -1.87 0.75
N GLU A 142 15.38 -0.91 0.77
CA GLU A 142 14.44 -0.72 1.87
C GLU A 142 13.46 -1.90 2.00
N LEU A 143 12.92 -2.38 0.87
CA LEU A 143 12.08 -3.57 0.84
C LEU A 143 12.82 -4.79 1.37
N GLU A 144 14.04 -5.05 0.91
CA GLU A 144 14.82 -6.21 1.33
C GLU A 144 15.15 -6.20 2.83
N LYS A 145 15.47 -5.02 3.38
CA LYS A 145 15.62 -4.85 4.82
C LYS A 145 14.34 -5.21 5.57
N LYS A 146 13.19 -4.71 5.11
CA LYS A 146 11.88 -5.01 5.70
C LYS A 146 11.56 -6.51 5.64
N ARG A 147 11.86 -7.18 4.52
CA ARG A 147 11.70 -8.64 4.36
C ARG A 147 12.52 -9.41 5.38
N LYS A 148 13.80 -9.09 5.53
CA LYS A 148 14.69 -9.79 6.46
C LYS A 148 14.25 -9.64 7.92
N VAL A 149 13.66 -8.50 8.30
CA VAL A 149 13.05 -8.35 9.64
C VAL A 149 11.81 -9.24 9.78
N SER A 150 10.92 -9.20 8.76
CA SER A 150 9.70 -10.01 8.70
C SER A 150 9.96 -11.52 8.63
N GLU A 151 11.10 -11.97 8.10
CA GLU A 151 11.46 -13.40 8.02
C GLU A 151 11.46 -14.08 9.38
N GLN A 152 12.01 -13.43 10.41
CA GLN A 152 12.02 -14.00 11.76
C GLN A 152 10.75 -13.59 12.51
N SER A 153 10.48 -12.27 12.61
CA SER A 153 9.38 -11.78 13.44
C SER A 153 8.00 -12.16 12.92
N GLY A 154 7.84 -12.23 11.60
CA GLY A 154 6.58 -12.60 10.96
C GLY A 154 6.22 -14.07 11.15
N ARG A 155 7.22 -14.97 11.14
CA ARG A 155 7.02 -16.40 11.46
C ARG A 155 6.63 -16.60 12.91
N ASP A 156 7.44 -16.04 13.82
CA ASP A 156 7.18 -16.12 15.25
C ASP A 156 5.79 -15.56 15.60
N LEU A 157 5.37 -14.49 14.91
CA LEU A 157 4.05 -13.89 15.07
C LEU A 157 2.92 -14.73 14.44
N ASN A 158 3.15 -15.38 13.29
CA ASN A 158 2.16 -16.28 12.70
C ASN A 158 1.91 -17.48 13.62
N ASP A 159 2.97 -18.11 14.11
CA ASP A 159 2.91 -19.24 15.03
C ASP A 159 2.23 -18.83 16.35
N ALA A 160 2.54 -17.62 16.83
CA ALA A 160 1.93 -17.01 18.00
C ALA A 160 0.40 -16.87 17.89
N ILE A 161 -0.05 -16.30 16.77
CA ILE A 161 -1.47 -16.09 16.48
C ILE A 161 -2.19 -17.44 16.38
N GLU A 162 -1.59 -18.40 15.66
CA GLU A 162 -2.17 -19.72 15.46
C GLU A 162 -2.26 -20.52 16.76
N SER A 163 -1.21 -20.49 17.58
CA SER A 163 -1.18 -21.12 18.90
C SER A 163 -2.24 -20.53 19.83
N LEU A 164 -2.35 -19.19 19.87
CA LEU A 164 -3.36 -18.52 20.69
C LEU A 164 -4.79 -18.86 20.22
N ALA A 165 -5.04 -18.80 18.90
CA ALA A 165 -6.33 -19.12 18.31
C ALA A 165 -6.73 -20.57 18.61
N THR A 166 -5.84 -21.53 18.35
CA THR A 166 -6.06 -22.96 18.61
C THR A 166 -6.33 -23.21 20.10
N SER A 167 -5.55 -22.58 20.98
CA SER A 167 -5.73 -22.70 22.43
C SER A 167 -7.10 -22.20 22.85
N LEU A 168 -7.52 -21.03 22.37
CA LEU A 168 -8.83 -20.47 22.71
C LEU A 168 -10.00 -21.27 22.13
N LEU A 169 -9.85 -21.89 20.95
CA LEU A 169 -10.85 -22.83 20.39
C LEU A 169 -10.95 -24.14 21.19
N SER A 170 -9.84 -24.56 21.82
CA SER A 170 -9.79 -25.77 22.66
C SER A 170 -10.48 -25.59 24.02
N VAL A 171 -10.54 -24.37 24.55
CA VAL A 171 -11.42 -24.06 25.69
C VAL A 171 -12.86 -24.30 25.23
N GLU A 172 -13.65 -25.07 25.99
CA GLU A 172 -15.05 -25.36 25.65
C GLU A 172 -15.89 -24.09 25.55
N CYS A 173 -15.90 -23.53 24.35
CA CYS A 173 -16.65 -22.37 23.94
C CYS A 173 -17.91 -22.93 23.27
N ASN A 174 -18.99 -23.16 24.02
CA ASN A 174 -20.27 -23.62 23.46
C ASN A 174 -21.21 -22.40 23.35
N GLY A 175 -21.56 -22.00 22.13
CA GLY A 175 -22.45 -20.84 21.89
C GLY A 175 -21.80 -19.49 22.21
N CYS A 176 -20.48 -19.39 22.07
CA CYS A 176 -19.74 -18.17 22.40
C CYS A 176 -19.48 -17.33 21.14
N SER A 177 -19.43 -16.02 21.31
CA SER A 177 -18.83 -15.06 20.38
C SER A 177 -18.02 -14.07 21.22
N ARG A 178 -16.72 -13.98 20.95
CA ARG A 178 -15.79 -13.08 21.67
C ARG A 178 -14.80 -12.47 20.71
N SER A 179 -14.58 -11.17 20.87
CA SER A 179 -13.56 -10.42 20.14
C SER A 179 -12.49 -9.91 21.10
N TYR A 180 -11.25 -10.06 20.69
CA TYR A 180 -10.11 -9.45 21.32
C TYR A 180 -9.43 -8.56 20.27
N SER A 181 -9.35 -7.25 20.54
CA SER A 181 -8.82 -6.29 19.57
C SER A 181 -7.81 -5.39 20.23
N LYS A 182 -6.72 -5.12 19.50
CA LYS A 182 -5.77 -4.06 19.82
C LYS A 182 -5.16 -3.53 18.54
N ASP A 183 -5.40 -2.25 18.26
CA ASP A 183 -4.89 -1.46 17.14
C ASP A 183 -4.79 -2.27 15.82
N SER A 184 -3.66 -2.94 15.59
CA SER A 184 -3.32 -3.69 14.39
C SER A 184 -3.82 -5.14 14.32
N ILE A 185 -4.35 -5.69 15.41
CA ILE A 185 -4.80 -7.10 15.48
C ILE A 185 -6.22 -7.18 16.03
N VAL A 186 -7.08 -7.91 15.33
CA VAL A 186 -8.42 -8.30 15.80
C VAL A 186 -8.55 -9.81 15.72
N LEU A 187 -8.76 -10.47 16.85
CA LEU A 187 -9.04 -11.90 16.95
C LEU A 187 -10.48 -12.10 17.42
N HIS A 188 -11.32 -12.68 16.58
CA HIS A 188 -12.68 -13.07 16.92
C HIS A 188 -12.79 -14.59 16.99
N ILE A 189 -13.48 -15.09 18.00
CA ILE A 189 -13.71 -16.52 18.24
C ILE A 189 -15.20 -16.75 18.36
N GLN A 190 -15.67 -17.76 17.64
CA GLN A 190 -17.06 -18.13 17.61
C GLN A 190 -17.22 -19.65 17.68
N SER A 191 -18.27 -20.10 18.35
CA SER A 191 -18.74 -21.47 18.23
C SER A 191 -20.24 -21.49 18.17
N ASP A 192 -20.79 -21.88 17.03
CA ASP A 192 -22.23 -21.95 16.82
C ASP A 192 -22.58 -22.94 15.70
N THR A 193 -23.87 -23.15 15.44
CA THR A 193 -24.32 -23.95 14.30
C THR A 193 -23.97 -23.28 12.97
N VAL A 194 -23.78 -24.07 11.91
CA VAL A 194 -23.52 -23.55 10.55
C VAL A 194 -24.59 -22.55 10.12
N GLU A 195 -25.86 -22.82 10.42
CA GLU A 195 -26.95 -21.89 10.09
C GLU A 195 -26.88 -20.58 10.88
N ALA A 196 -26.51 -20.64 12.16
CA ALA A 196 -26.31 -19.44 12.96
C ALA A 196 -25.12 -18.62 12.43
N ILE A 197 -24.00 -19.24 12.09
CA ILE A 197 -22.83 -18.56 11.53
C ILE A 197 -23.16 -17.93 10.17
N TYR A 198 -23.94 -18.61 9.32
CA TYR A 198 -24.35 -18.06 8.03
C TYR A 198 -25.22 -16.80 8.16
N ASN A 199 -26.10 -16.78 9.16
CA ASN A 199 -27.03 -15.66 9.41
C ASN A 199 -26.40 -14.52 10.22
N THR A 200 -25.35 -14.83 10.98
CA THR A 200 -24.59 -13.86 11.78
C THR A 200 -23.37 -13.47 10.95
N SER A 201 -23.52 -12.53 10.01
CA SER A 201 -22.41 -12.04 9.20
C SER A 201 -21.21 -11.72 10.11
N LEU A 202 -20.11 -12.47 9.98
CA LEU A 202 -18.88 -12.25 10.76
C LEU A 202 -18.34 -10.84 10.57
N ASP A 203 -18.65 -10.23 9.42
CA ASP A 203 -18.58 -8.81 9.08
C ASP A 203 -19.47 -8.60 7.82
N SER A 204 -19.91 -7.39 7.49
CA SER A 204 -20.67 -7.13 6.25
C SER A 204 -19.86 -7.47 4.98
N ASN A 205 -18.54 -7.57 5.13
CA ASN A 205 -17.57 -7.80 4.06
C ASN A 205 -17.05 -9.23 3.97
N LEU A 206 -17.39 -10.12 4.91
CA LEU A 206 -16.89 -11.50 4.97
C LEU A 206 -18.04 -12.49 5.17
N THR A 207 -18.23 -13.41 4.22
CA THR A 207 -19.23 -14.47 4.33
C THR A 207 -18.60 -15.84 4.19
N LEU A 208 -19.00 -16.78 5.05
CA LEU A 208 -18.54 -18.17 5.03
C LEU A 208 -19.64 -19.09 4.53
N ASN A 209 -19.29 -19.96 3.59
CA ASN A 209 -20.15 -21.03 3.11
C ASN A 209 -19.47 -22.37 3.40
N PHE A 210 -20.16 -23.23 4.13
CA PHE A 210 -19.66 -24.54 4.58
C PHE A 210 -20.03 -25.69 3.65
N GLY A 211 -20.52 -25.40 2.43
CA GLY A 211 -20.86 -26.42 1.43
C GLY A 211 -21.92 -27.39 1.94
N ASP A 212 -21.61 -28.69 1.93
CA ASP A 212 -22.54 -29.78 2.28
C ASP A 212 -22.64 -30.06 3.80
N ILE A 213 -22.03 -29.24 4.66
CA ILE A 213 -22.14 -29.46 6.11
C ILE A 213 -23.59 -29.25 6.57
N PRO A 214 -24.19 -30.18 7.34
CA PRO A 214 -25.53 -30.02 7.88
C PRO A 214 -25.64 -28.75 8.72
N LYS A 215 -26.70 -27.98 8.51
CA LYS A 215 -26.98 -26.70 9.17
C LYS A 215 -26.90 -26.73 10.69
N ASP A 216 -27.30 -27.84 11.31
CA ASP A 216 -27.32 -28.03 12.76
C ASP A 216 -25.94 -28.37 13.35
N THR A 217 -24.91 -28.56 12.51
CA THR A 217 -23.57 -28.91 12.95
C THR A 217 -22.94 -27.70 13.64
N VAL A 218 -22.50 -27.86 14.89
CA VAL A 218 -21.72 -26.84 15.60
C VAL A 218 -20.30 -26.80 15.04
N VAL A 219 -19.80 -25.63 14.67
CA VAL A 219 -18.45 -25.39 14.17
C VAL A 219 -17.79 -24.34 15.05
N LYS A 220 -16.50 -24.53 15.36
CA LYS A 220 -15.69 -23.52 16.05
C LYS A 220 -14.77 -22.82 15.06
N LEU A 221 -14.75 -21.51 15.13
CA LEU A 221 -14.01 -20.64 14.21
C LEU A 221 -13.22 -19.60 14.99
N ALA A 222 -11.98 -19.37 14.57
CA ALA A 222 -11.21 -18.20 14.93
C ALA A 222 -10.90 -17.40 13.67
N THR A 223 -11.26 -16.13 13.64
CA THR A 223 -10.90 -15.19 12.58
C THR A 223 -9.94 -14.16 13.15
N THR A 224 -8.79 -13.99 12.50
CA THR A 224 -7.80 -12.97 12.83
C THR A 224 -7.69 -12.00 11.68
N GLU A 225 -7.83 -10.71 11.96
CA GLU A 225 -7.52 -9.63 11.04
C GLU A 225 -6.24 -8.93 11.50
N LEU A 226 -5.34 -8.72 10.56
CA LEU A 226 -4.11 -7.98 10.73
C LEU A 226 -4.15 -6.79 9.77
N ASP A 227 -4.04 -5.57 10.29
CA ASP A 227 -3.99 -4.36 9.46
C ASP A 227 -2.73 -4.30 8.56
N ARG A 228 -1.67 -5.02 8.94
CA ARG A 228 -0.39 -5.09 8.25
C ARG A 228 -0.05 -6.50 7.79
N ASN A 229 0.65 -6.59 6.67
CA ASN A 229 1.11 -7.86 6.12
C ASN A 229 2.35 -8.40 6.85
N ILE A 230 2.16 -9.41 7.72
CA ILE A 230 3.26 -10.09 8.43
C ILE A 230 4.03 -11.09 7.54
N TYR A 231 3.50 -11.40 6.36
CA TYR A 231 4.01 -12.41 5.42
C TYR A 231 4.88 -11.78 4.31
N LEU A 232 5.62 -10.72 4.64
CA LEU A 232 6.53 -10.05 3.69
C LEU A 232 7.78 -10.86 3.35
N TYR A 233 8.04 -11.91 4.13
CA TYR A 233 9.12 -12.86 3.88
C TYR A 233 8.89 -13.76 2.66
N ASP A 234 7.69 -13.75 2.06
CA ASP A 234 7.57 -14.16 0.67
C ASP A 234 8.27 -13.14 -0.23
N HIS A 235 9.40 -13.57 -0.80
CA HIS A 235 10.23 -12.77 -1.70
C HIS A 235 9.55 -12.42 -3.03
N SER A 236 8.29 -12.80 -3.24
CA SER A 236 7.46 -12.40 -4.39
C SER A 236 7.12 -10.90 -4.39
N THR A 237 6.75 -10.40 -5.57
CA THR A 237 6.18 -9.06 -5.75
C THR A 237 4.78 -8.94 -5.13
N THR A 238 4.04 -10.05 -5.07
CA THR A 238 2.69 -10.11 -4.49
C THR A 238 2.70 -9.68 -3.03
N ALA A 239 3.61 -10.22 -2.21
CA ALA A 239 3.70 -9.88 -0.79
C ALA A 239 3.85 -8.37 -0.56
N ALA A 240 4.63 -7.71 -1.42
CA ALA A 240 4.93 -6.29 -1.32
C ALA A 240 3.83 -5.38 -1.88
N LEU A 241 2.84 -5.95 -2.57
CA LEU A 241 1.73 -5.24 -3.22
C LEU A 241 0.37 -5.51 -2.58
N ILE A 242 0.32 -6.32 -1.52
CA ILE A 242 -0.88 -6.47 -0.68
C ILE A 242 -1.19 -5.12 -0.02
N THR A 243 -2.42 -4.66 -0.20
CA THR A 243 -2.90 -3.37 0.31
C THR A 243 -4.07 -3.53 1.27
N SER A 244 -4.73 -4.69 1.29
CA SER A 244 -5.78 -4.97 2.27
C SER A 244 -5.20 -5.47 3.59
N PRO A 245 -5.97 -5.42 4.68
CA PRO A 245 -5.71 -6.23 5.86
C PRO A 245 -5.56 -7.71 5.47
N VAL A 246 -4.71 -8.42 6.21
CA VAL A 246 -4.55 -9.87 6.09
C VAL A 246 -5.55 -10.54 7.01
N GLN A 247 -6.38 -11.43 6.48
CA GLN A 247 -7.36 -12.16 7.25
C GLN A 247 -6.98 -13.64 7.29
N LYS A 248 -6.97 -14.22 8.49
CA LYS A 248 -6.70 -15.64 8.76
C LYS A 248 -7.92 -16.26 9.42
N ILE A 249 -8.39 -17.36 8.87
CA ILE A 249 -9.51 -18.14 9.39
C ILE A 249 -8.97 -19.51 9.79
N LEU A 250 -9.32 -19.96 10.98
CA LEU A 250 -9.02 -21.28 11.51
C LEU A 250 -10.32 -21.95 11.95
N ALA A 251 -10.55 -23.19 11.53
CA ALA A 251 -11.74 -23.96 11.83
C ALA A 251 -11.38 -25.31 12.46
N ASP A 252 -12.20 -25.81 13.39
CA ASP A 252 -11.94 -27.05 14.13
C ASP A 252 -12.26 -28.36 13.37
N LYS A 253 -12.97 -28.27 12.24
CA LYS A 253 -13.46 -29.42 11.48
C LYS A 253 -12.91 -29.47 10.06
N THR A 254 -12.59 -30.68 9.63
CA THR A 254 -12.17 -31.06 8.26
C THR A 254 -13.32 -30.93 7.29
N SER A 255 -13.55 -29.73 6.79
CA SER A 255 -14.46 -29.47 5.67
C SER A 255 -13.97 -28.30 4.85
N ILE A 256 -14.20 -28.38 3.54
CA ILE A 256 -13.90 -27.30 2.62
C ILE A 256 -14.94 -26.21 2.86
N PHE A 257 -14.49 -25.01 3.18
CA PHE A 257 -15.33 -23.82 3.26
C PHE A 257 -14.94 -22.85 2.15
N VAL A 258 -15.94 -22.14 1.65
CA VAL A 258 -15.78 -21.07 0.68
C VAL A 258 -15.94 -19.75 1.41
N VAL A 259 -14.92 -18.92 1.30
CA VAL A 259 -14.89 -17.56 1.85
C VAL A 259 -15.18 -16.61 0.71
N THR A 260 -16.23 -15.79 0.86
CA THR A 260 -16.48 -14.66 -0.05
C THR A 260 -16.16 -13.37 0.67
N ILE A 261 -15.24 -12.58 0.11
CA ILE A 261 -14.82 -11.29 0.67
C ILE A 261 -15.20 -10.19 -0.28
N LYS A 262 -15.84 -9.15 0.24
CA LYS A 262 -16.15 -7.94 -0.51
C LYS A 262 -15.25 -6.82 -0.06
N GLN A 263 -14.57 -6.18 -0.99
CA GLN A 263 -13.71 -5.04 -0.70
C GLN A 263 -14.19 -3.80 -1.44
N PRO A 264 -14.31 -2.66 -0.74
CA PRO A 264 -14.69 -1.40 -1.37
C PRO A 264 -13.56 -0.89 -2.26
N VAL A 265 -13.94 -0.41 -3.42
CA VAL A 265 -13.11 0.34 -4.36
C VAL A 265 -13.23 1.81 -3.97
N THR A 266 -12.16 2.38 -3.44
CA THR A 266 -12.16 3.71 -2.81
C THR A 266 -12.29 4.87 -3.78
N THR A 267 -12.16 4.65 -5.08
CA THR A 267 -12.23 5.71 -6.09
C THR A 267 -13.65 5.91 -6.60
N ASP A 268 -14.18 7.12 -6.42
CA ASP A 268 -15.46 7.51 -7.02
C ASP A 268 -15.30 7.61 -8.54
N PHE A 269 -16.19 6.93 -9.25
CA PHE A 269 -16.23 6.95 -10.71
C PHE A 269 -16.56 8.34 -11.27
N SER A 270 -17.15 9.24 -10.47
CA SER A 270 -17.44 10.62 -10.84
C SER A 270 -16.17 11.43 -11.17
N ASP A 271 -15.05 11.11 -10.53
CA ASP A 271 -13.75 11.77 -10.72
C ASP A 271 -13.02 11.31 -11.98
N VAL A 272 -13.50 10.24 -12.64
CA VAL A 272 -12.91 9.72 -13.87
C VAL A 272 -13.16 10.70 -15.03
N LYS A 273 -12.05 11.11 -15.67
CA LYS A 273 -12.07 12.06 -16.79
C LYS A 273 -12.90 11.49 -17.95
N VAL A 274 -13.82 12.32 -18.46
CA VAL A 274 -14.52 12.01 -19.72
C VAL A 274 -13.52 12.12 -20.87
N THR A 275 -13.42 11.03 -21.62
CA THR A 275 -12.65 10.94 -22.86
C THR A 275 -13.59 11.16 -24.04
N VAL A 276 -13.23 12.12 -24.89
CA VAL A 276 -13.84 12.27 -26.22
C VAL A 276 -12.96 11.51 -27.20
N PRO A 277 -13.40 10.36 -27.71
CA PRO A 277 -12.59 9.56 -28.61
C PRO A 277 -12.39 10.26 -29.95
N THR A 278 -11.25 10.00 -30.58
CA THR A 278 -10.94 10.46 -31.92
C THR A 278 -10.29 9.32 -32.70
N PHE A 279 -10.59 9.21 -33.99
CA PHE A 279 -9.89 8.28 -34.87
C PHE A 279 -8.54 8.86 -35.27
N ILE A 280 -7.51 8.03 -35.20
CA ILE A 280 -6.16 8.39 -35.66
C ILE A 280 -6.10 8.13 -37.17
N SER A 281 -5.69 9.13 -37.94
CA SER A 281 -5.47 8.98 -39.38
C SER A 281 -4.40 7.92 -39.62
N GLU A 282 -4.61 7.06 -40.61
CA GLU A 282 -3.72 5.94 -40.98
C GLU A 282 -3.71 4.74 -40.02
N ASP A 283 -4.45 4.79 -38.90
CA ASP A 283 -4.69 3.60 -38.08
C ASP A 283 -5.89 2.80 -38.60
N ALA A 284 -5.61 1.65 -39.20
CA ALA A 284 -6.62 0.73 -39.70
C ALA A 284 -7.37 -0.04 -38.59
N SER A 285 -6.86 -0.03 -37.35
CA SER A 285 -7.46 -0.76 -36.23
C SER A 285 -8.77 -0.11 -35.77
N GLY A 286 -8.90 1.22 -35.94
CA GLY A 286 -10.06 1.98 -35.50
C GLY A 286 -10.23 1.96 -33.98
N PHE A 287 -9.11 1.91 -33.24
CA PHE A 287 -9.09 1.81 -31.79
C PHE A 287 -9.02 3.18 -31.13
N PHE A 288 -9.52 3.25 -29.90
CA PHE A 288 -9.22 4.35 -28.98
C PHE A 288 -8.22 3.87 -27.95
N TYR A 289 -7.06 4.54 -27.90
CA TYR A 289 -5.93 4.06 -27.12
C TYR A 289 -5.88 4.65 -25.71
N HIS A 290 -5.54 3.80 -24.76
CA HIS A 290 -5.27 4.16 -23.36
C HIS A 290 -4.05 3.39 -22.85
N THR A 291 -3.50 3.82 -21.72
CA THR A 291 -2.37 3.12 -21.09
C THR A 291 -2.57 3.05 -19.59
N PHE A 292 -2.15 1.95 -18.98
CA PHE A 292 -2.08 1.85 -17.52
C PHE A 292 -0.87 1.04 -17.08
N LEU A 293 -0.48 1.21 -15.82
CA LEU A 293 0.58 0.44 -15.20
C LEU A 293 0.02 -0.87 -14.62
N TYR A 294 0.54 -2.00 -15.09
CA TYR A 294 0.26 -3.33 -14.55
C TYR A 294 1.45 -3.80 -13.71
N ARG A 295 1.23 -3.96 -12.39
CA ARG A 295 2.32 -4.07 -11.39
C ARG A 295 2.66 -5.50 -10.99
N ASN A 296 1.73 -6.43 -11.14
CA ASN A 296 1.88 -7.79 -10.62
C ASN A 296 1.23 -8.80 -11.57
N LEU A 297 1.96 -9.88 -11.90
CA LEU A 297 1.44 -10.95 -12.77
C LEU A 297 0.28 -11.73 -12.16
N GLY A 298 0.07 -11.62 -10.84
CA GLY A 298 -1.07 -12.24 -10.15
C GLY A 298 -2.36 -11.44 -10.25
N ASP A 299 -2.34 -10.22 -10.80
CA ASP A 299 -3.50 -9.34 -10.82
C ASP A 299 -4.41 -9.59 -12.04
N TYR A 300 -5.71 -9.54 -11.83
CA TYR A 300 -6.69 -9.33 -12.88
C TYR A 300 -6.61 -7.88 -13.36
N ALA A 301 -6.66 -7.68 -14.68
CA ALA A 301 -6.83 -6.36 -15.27
C ALA A 301 -8.31 -6.15 -15.62
N CYS A 302 -8.99 -5.24 -14.93
CA CYS A 302 -10.41 -4.99 -15.16
C CYS A 302 -10.68 -3.59 -15.71
N PHE A 303 -11.70 -3.52 -16.57
CA PHE A 303 -12.10 -2.34 -17.33
C PHE A 303 -13.57 -2.06 -17.09
N HIS A 304 -13.91 -0.80 -16.84
CA HIS A 304 -15.31 -0.35 -16.76
C HIS A 304 -15.47 0.91 -17.62
N ILE A 305 -16.35 0.81 -18.62
CA ILE A 305 -16.53 1.83 -19.66
C ILE A 305 -17.94 2.42 -19.55
N VAL A 306 -18.05 3.61 -18.97
CA VAL A 306 -19.34 4.28 -18.85
C VAL A 306 -19.47 5.33 -19.93
N GLN A 307 -20.40 5.08 -20.86
CA GLN A 307 -20.76 6.05 -21.90
C GLN A 307 -21.50 7.24 -21.31
N VAL A 308 -21.17 8.44 -21.78
CA VAL A 308 -21.97 9.64 -21.54
C VAL A 308 -23.30 9.47 -22.27
N HIS A 309 -24.41 9.87 -21.65
CA HIS A 309 -25.71 9.76 -22.31
C HIS A 309 -25.75 10.60 -23.60
N PRO A 310 -26.32 10.07 -24.70
CA PRO A 310 -26.97 8.76 -24.84
C PRO A 310 -25.99 7.58 -24.98
N ARG A 311 -26.39 6.36 -24.56
CA ARG A 311 -25.57 5.15 -24.72
C ARG A 311 -25.71 4.62 -26.16
N LEU A 312 -24.72 4.87 -27.01
CA LEU A 312 -24.79 4.60 -28.45
C LEU A 312 -24.02 3.37 -28.92
N ASN A 313 -23.10 2.85 -28.10
CA ASN A 313 -22.33 1.65 -28.39
C ASN A 313 -22.86 0.47 -27.56
N GLU A 314 -23.16 -0.66 -28.20
CA GLU A 314 -23.68 -1.86 -27.52
C GLU A 314 -22.57 -2.61 -26.77
N LYS A 315 -21.34 -2.56 -27.30
CA LYS A 315 -20.16 -3.20 -26.73
C LYS A 315 -18.85 -2.51 -27.11
N TYR A 316 -17.80 -2.82 -26.37
CA TYR A 316 -16.42 -2.50 -26.68
C TYR A 316 -15.58 -3.77 -26.62
N ASP A 317 -14.82 -4.05 -27.68
CA ASP A 317 -13.76 -5.05 -27.61
C ASP A 317 -12.48 -4.36 -27.10
N VAL A 318 -11.93 -4.86 -25.99
CA VAL A 318 -10.76 -4.31 -25.29
C VAL A 318 -9.55 -5.16 -25.63
N TYR A 319 -8.64 -4.63 -26.44
CA TYR A 319 -7.37 -5.26 -26.78
C TYR A 319 -6.27 -4.77 -25.86
N LEU A 320 -5.45 -5.68 -25.34
CA LEU A 320 -4.30 -5.35 -24.53
C LEU A 320 -3.02 -5.77 -25.22
N ARG A 321 -1.98 -4.96 -25.09
CA ARG A 321 -0.62 -5.33 -25.43
C ARG A 321 0.37 -4.68 -24.47
N VAL A 322 1.33 -5.46 -23.99
CA VAL A 322 2.37 -4.96 -23.08
C VAL A 322 3.46 -4.26 -23.87
N ALA A 323 3.95 -3.14 -23.35
CA ALA A 323 5.04 -2.33 -23.88
C ALA A 323 4.82 -1.65 -25.25
N ASP A 324 3.82 -2.06 -26.04
CA ASP A 324 3.50 -1.46 -27.35
C ASP A 324 1.99 -1.42 -27.60
N PHE A 325 1.53 -0.62 -28.55
CA PHE A 325 0.11 -0.46 -28.87
C PHE A 325 -0.47 -1.72 -29.55
N PRO A 326 -1.67 -2.17 -29.14
CA PRO A 326 -2.33 -3.30 -29.77
C PRO A 326 -2.87 -2.92 -31.15
N THR A 327 -2.91 -3.89 -32.05
CA THR A 327 -3.64 -3.81 -33.33
C THR A 327 -4.60 -4.98 -33.43
N ILE A 328 -5.49 -4.97 -34.44
CA ILE A 328 -6.38 -6.10 -34.71
C ILE A 328 -5.64 -7.43 -35.01
N PHE A 329 -4.34 -7.37 -35.35
CA PHE A 329 -3.51 -8.54 -35.67
C PHE A 329 -2.47 -8.87 -34.60
N GLN A 330 -2.12 -7.90 -33.74
CA GLN A 330 -1.07 -8.05 -32.72
C GLN A 330 -1.59 -7.53 -31.39
N TYR A 331 -1.90 -8.46 -30.50
CA TYR A 331 -2.35 -8.19 -29.14
C TYR A 331 -2.02 -9.40 -28.25
N ASP A 332 -1.91 -9.18 -26.95
CA ASP A 332 -1.60 -10.22 -25.96
C ASP A 332 -2.89 -10.82 -25.38
N ALA A 333 -3.89 -9.98 -25.11
CA ALA A 333 -5.18 -10.40 -24.57
C ALA A 333 -6.33 -9.56 -25.12
N ILE A 334 -7.53 -10.12 -25.07
CA ILE A 334 -8.78 -9.44 -25.46
C ILE A 334 -9.87 -9.74 -24.44
N ALA A 335 -10.69 -8.73 -24.14
CA ALA A 335 -11.93 -8.88 -23.38
C ALA A 335 -13.08 -8.18 -24.10
N GLU A 336 -14.30 -8.69 -23.91
CA GLU A 336 -15.50 -8.06 -24.42
C GLU A 336 -16.26 -7.38 -23.29
N VAL A 337 -16.53 -6.09 -23.46
CA VAL A 337 -17.26 -5.25 -22.51
C VAL A 337 -18.64 -4.95 -23.09
N THR A 338 -19.71 -5.40 -22.41
CA THR A 338 -21.08 -5.34 -22.96
C THR A 338 -22.07 -4.66 -22.02
N ILE A 339 -23.16 -4.13 -22.58
CA ILE A 339 -24.26 -3.52 -21.80
C ILE A 339 -24.86 -4.46 -20.74
N ASN A 340 -24.91 -5.77 -21.00
CA ASN A 340 -25.52 -6.76 -20.10
C ASN A 340 -24.69 -6.98 -18.82
N ARG A 341 -23.42 -6.59 -18.83
CA ARG A 341 -22.51 -6.63 -17.69
C ARG A 341 -22.08 -5.23 -17.29
N ASP A 342 -22.98 -4.24 -17.39
CA ASP A 342 -22.69 -2.85 -16.99
C ASP A 342 -21.45 -2.25 -17.65
N TYR A 343 -21.12 -2.68 -18.88
CA TYR A 343 -19.90 -2.31 -19.58
C TYR A 343 -18.63 -2.54 -18.74
N MET A 344 -18.52 -3.73 -18.15
CA MET A 344 -17.30 -4.15 -17.49
C MET A 344 -16.77 -5.51 -17.96
N ALA A 345 -15.47 -5.72 -17.82
CA ALA A 345 -14.81 -7.00 -18.01
C ALA A 345 -13.49 -7.07 -17.24
N CYS A 346 -13.08 -8.27 -16.84
CA CYS A 346 -11.78 -8.56 -16.25
C CYS A 346 -11.02 -9.57 -17.12
N ILE A 347 -9.74 -9.30 -17.36
CA ILE A 347 -8.80 -10.23 -17.97
C ILE A 347 -8.04 -10.92 -16.83
N PRO A 348 -8.08 -12.26 -16.75
CA PRO A 348 -7.43 -12.97 -15.67
C PRO A 348 -5.90 -13.01 -15.86
N PRO A 349 -5.14 -13.11 -14.76
CA PRO A 349 -3.67 -12.99 -14.76
C PRO A 349 -2.96 -13.96 -15.71
N GLN A 350 -3.52 -15.16 -15.93
CA GLN A 350 -2.92 -16.18 -16.80
C GLN A 350 -2.84 -15.76 -18.28
N LYS A 351 -3.48 -14.65 -18.66
CA LYS A 351 -3.42 -14.09 -20.02
C LYS A 351 -2.43 -12.94 -20.17
N ILE A 352 -1.78 -12.50 -19.08
CA ILE A 352 -0.82 -11.40 -19.10
C ILE A 352 0.54 -11.92 -18.61
N ASN A 353 1.52 -11.94 -19.50
CA ASN A 353 2.80 -12.63 -19.23
C ASN A 353 3.92 -11.71 -18.70
N SER A 354 3.69 -10.40 -18.65
CA SER A 354 4.70 -9.43 -18.25
C SER A 354 4.09 -8.23 -17.53
N VAL A 355 4.77 -7.77 -16.48
CA VAL A 355 4.47 -6.49 -15.79
C VAL A 355 5.03 -5.32 -16.59
N GLY A 356 4.42 -4.14 -16.41
CA GLY A 356 4.86 -2.90 -17.06
C GLY A 356 3.70 -2.07 -17.57
N ILE A 357 3.98 -1.20 -18.53
CA ILE A 357 2.96 -0.38 -19.18
C ILE A 357 2.18 -1.24 -20.17
N ILE A 358 0.87 -1.35 -19.95
CA ILE A 358 -0.05 -2.01 -20.88
C ILE A 358 -0.76 -0.93 -21.69
N HIS A 359 -0.70 -1.08 -23.01
CA HIS A 359 -1.48 -0.30 -23.95
C HIS A 359 -2.80 -1.00 -24.22
N ILE A 360 -3.87 -0.24 -24.18
CA ILE A 360 -5.25 -0.67 -24.36
C ILE A 360 -5.72 -0.09 -25.69
N GLY A 361 -6.36 -0.91 -26.53
CA GLY A 361 -7.09 -0.48 -27.72
C GLY A 361 -8.56 -0.81 -27.55
N LEU A 362 -9.43 0.20 -27.52
CA LEU A 362 -10.88 0.04 -27.42
C LEU A 362 -11.52 0.10 -28.80
N LYS A 363 -12.24 -0.96 -29.18
CA LYS A 363 -13.00 -0.99 -30.44
C LYS A 363 -14.51 -0.92 -30.14
N PRO A 364 -15.17 0.22 -30.38
CA PRO A 364 -16.62 0.35 -30.17
C PRO A 364 -17.41 -0.40 -31.25
N THR A 365 -18.51 -1.03 -30.85
CA THR A 365 -19.56 -1.50 -31.76
C THR A 365 -20.83 -0.67 -31.52
N PRO A 366 -21.31 0.09 -32.52
CA PRO A 366 -22.49 0.93 -32.36
C PRO A 366 -23.77 0.08 -32.33
N THR A 367 -24.75 0.50 -31.54
CA THR A 367 -26.07 -0.12 -31.52
C THR A 367 -26.77 0.11 -32.88
N PRO A 368 -27.45 -0.90 -33.45
CA PRO A 368 -28.23 -0.71 -34.67
C PRO A 368 -29.20 0.46 -34.55
N SER A 369 -29.41 1.22 -35.62
CA SER A 369 -30.32 2.40 -35.68
C SER A 369 -29.96 3.63 -34.83
N THR A 370 -28.72 3.74 -34.34
CA THR A 370 -28.24 4.97 -33.71
C THR A 370 -27.87 6.02 -34.76
N GLY A 371 -28.26 7.28 -34.50
CA GLY A 371 -28.03 8.42 -35.40
C GLY A 371 -27.00 9.41 -34.84
N PRO A 372 -26.85 10.57 -35.49
CA PRO A 372 -26.00 11.64 -35.00
C PRO A 372 -26.40 12.07 -33.58
N PHE A 373 -25.42 12.47 -32.78
CA PHE A 373 -25.65 12.94 -31.42
C PHE A 373 -24.89 14.26 -31.18
N THR A 374 -25.31 15.02 -30.18
CA THR A 374 -24.67 16.27 -29.81
C THR A 374 -24.05 16.14 -28.43
N TYR A 375 -22.79 16.52 -28.31
CA TYR A 375 -22.05 16.59 -27.06
C TYR A 375 -21.24 17.89 -27.02
N ASN A 376 -21.30 18.64 -25.91
CA ASN A 376 -20.61 19.93 -25.75
C ASN A 376 -20.78 20.91 -26.94
N ASN A 377 -22.02 21.02 -27.46
CA ASN A 377 -22.38 21.86 -28.62
C ASN A 377 -21.73 21.44 -29.96
N GLU A 378 -21.09 20.28 -30.02
CA GLU A 378 -20.58 19.67 -31.24
C GLU A 378 -21.45 18.49 -31.65
N THR A 379 -21.75 18.38 -32.95
CA THR A 379 -22.56 17.29 -33.50
C THR A 379 -21.65 16.24 -34.12
N TYR A 380 -21.73 15.03 -33.59
CA TYR A 380 -21.00 13.86 -34.03
C TYR A 380 -21.91 13.00 -34.89
N THR A 381 -21.46 12.67 -36.11
CA THR A 381 -22.23 11.82 -37.05
C THR A 381 -22.00 10.34 -36.84
N ASP A 382 -20.84 9.97 -36.26
CA ASP A 382 -20.47 8.58 -36.01
C ASP A 382 -20.74 8.20 -34.55
N PRO A 383 -21.68 7.28 -34.26
CA PRO A 383 -22.01 6.86 -32.90
C PRO A 383 -20.82 6.23 -32.16
N ARG A 384 -19.81 5.73 -32.89
CA ARG A 384 -18.58 5.20 -32.28
C ARG A 384 -17.80 6.26 -31.52
N LEU A 385 -17.97 7.53 -31.86
CA LEU A 385 -17.31 8.66 -31.21
C LEU A 385 -17.99 9.11 -29.91
N ASN A 386 -18.94 8.34 -29.39
CA ASN A 386 -19.63 8.67 -28.15
C ASN A 386 -18.65 8.82 -26.97
N PRO A 387 -18.62 9.96 -26.27
CA PRO A 387 -17.75 10.16 -25.13
C PRO A 387 -17.99 9.14 -24.02
N TYR A 388 -16.92 8.75 -23.32
CA TYR A 388 -16.98 7.76 -22.25
C TYR A 388 -15.98 8.06 -21.14
N ARG A 389 -16.19 7.43 -19.99
CA ARG A 389 -15.22 7.32 -18.90
C ARG A 389 -14.68 5.90 -18.89
N LEU A 390 -13.37 5.75 -18.84
CA LEU A 390 -12.70 4.46 -18.69
C LEU A 390 -12.05 4.41 -17.31
N MET A 391 -12.47 3.45 -16.51
CA MET A 391 -11.78 3.08 -15.28
C MET A 391 -11.04 1.77 -15.49
N VAL A 392 -9.77 1.75 -15.09
CA VAL A 392 -8.93 0.55 -15.14
C VAL A 392 -8.43 0.25 -13.74
N ILE A 393 -8.67 -0.98 -13.29
CA ILE A 393 -8.15 -1.49 -12.01
C ILE A 393 -7.30 -2.73 -12.25
N SER A 394 -6.30 -2.91 -11.40
CA SER A 394 -5.49 -4.12 -11.28
C SER A 394 -5.67 -4.64 -9.86
N SER A 395 -6.19 -5.86 -9.71
CA SER A 395 -6.52 -6.42 -8.39
C SER A 395 -6.25 -7.91 -8.36
N SER A 396 -5.80 -8.44 -7.23
CA SER A 396 -5.68 -9.89 -7.03
C SER A 396 -6.28 -10.33 -5.70
N CYS A 397 -6.82 -11.55 -5.69
CA CYS A 397 -7.25 -12.26 -4.49
C CYS A 397 -6.20 -13.31 -4.18
N ASN A 398 -5.44 -13.14 -3.11
CA ASN A 398 -4.32 -14.04 -2.78
C ASN A 398 -4.61 -14.87 -1.54
N THR A 399 -4.15 -16.11 -1.56
CA THR A 399 -4.11 -16.99 -0.40
C THR A 399 -2.67 -17.26 0.00
N TRP A 400 -2.41 -17.41 1.28
CA TRP A 400 -1.10 -17.80 1.77
C TRP A 400 -1.01 -19.33 1.80
N ASN A 401 0.06 -19.87 1.22
CA ASN A 401 0.35 -21.29 1.33
C ASN A 401 1.43 -21.53 2.38
N GLU A 402 1.05 -22.10 3.52
CA GLU A 402 1.96 -22.39 4.64
C GLU A 402 3.10 -23.35 4.25
N GLY A 403 2.83 -24.35 3.40
CA GLY A 403 3.84 -25.36 3.03
C GLY A 403 4.94 -24.85 2.10
N THR A 404 4.63 -23.88 1.24
CA THR A 404 5.62 -23.25 0.35
C THR A 404 6.06 -21.86 0.80
N GLU A 405 5.41 -21.31 1.82
CA GLU A 405 5.60 -19.96 2.35
C GLU A 405 5.50 -18.88 1.27
N LYS A 406 4.45 -18.97 0.47
CA LYS A 406 4.23 -18.08 -0.68
C LYS A 406 2.77 -17.70 -0.81
N TRP A 407 2.56 -16.46 -1.25
CA TRP A 407 1.26 -16.02 -1.73
C TRP A 407 0.92 -16.67 -3.07
N ARG A 408 -0.33 -17.10 -3.20
CA ARG A 408 -0.92 -17.72 -4.39
C ARG A 408 -2.09 -16.89 -4.88
N SER A 409 -2.00 -16.40 -6.10
CA SER A 409 -3.04 -15.58 -6.76
C SER A 409 -4.03 -16.39 -7.61
N ASP A 410 -3.81 -17.70 -7.75
CA ASP A 410 -4.59 -18.62 -8.59
C ASP A 410 -5.61 -19.46 -7.80
N SER A 411 -5.63 -19.32 -6.47
CA SER A 411 -6.44 -20.15 -5.58
C SER A 411 -7.82 -19.53 -5.26
N CYS A 412 -8.10 -18.35 -5.80
CA CYS A 412 -9.36 -17.64 -5.64
C CYS A 412 -9.92 -17.17 -6.99
N LEU A 413 -11.25 -17.11 -7.08
CA LEU A 413 -11.97 -16.49 -8.18
C LEU A 413 -12.31 -15.05 -7.80
N MET A 414 -11.93 -14.10 -8.65
CA MET A 414 -12.27 -12.69 -8.47
C MET A 414 -13.41 -12.32 -9.40
N ASP A 415 -14.39 -11.60 -8.87
CA ASP A 415 -15.42 -10.90 -9.63
C ASP A 415 -15.46 -9.43 -9.22
N TRP A 416 -15.89 -8.55 -10.11
CA TRP A 416 -15.94 -7.12 -9.84
C TRP A 416 -17.35 -6.59 -10.04
N TYR A 417 -17.77 -5.66 -9.18
CA TYR A 417 -19.10 -5.05 -9.17
C TYR A 417 -18.97 -3.52 -9.09
N PRO A 418 -18.69 -2.83 -10.21
CA PRO A 418 -18.37 -1.41 -10.24
C PRO A 418 -19.55 -0.55 -9.81
N ASN A 419 -20.78 -0.97 -10.09
CA ASN A 419 -22.00 -0.30 -9.63
C ASN A 419 -22.13 -0.24 -8.10
N LYS A 420 -21.53 -1.21 -7.40
CA LYS A 420 -21.45 -1.21 -5.93
C LYS A 420 -20.12 -0.65 -5.43
N GLY A 421 -19.17 -0.40 -6.34
CA GLY A 421 -17.79 -0.08 -5.98
C GLY A 421 -17.15 -1.22 -5.19
N GLU A 422 -17.38 -2.48 -5.56
CA GLU A 422 -16.93 -3.64 -4.77
C GLU A 422 -16.19 -4.66 -5.64
N VAL A 423 -15.09 -5.23 -5.14
CA VAL A 423 -14.47 -6.46 -5.66
C VAL A 423 -14.86 -7.62 -4.75
N SER A 424 -15.30 -8.73 -5.33
CA SER A 424 -15.64 -9.96 -4.63
C SER A 424 -14.58 -11.03 -4.89
N CYS A 425 -14.00 -11.59 -3.83
CA CYS A 425 -13.06 -12.70 -3.90
C CYS A 425 -13.71 -13.95 -3.32
N GLU A 426 -13.78 -15.03 -4.09
CA GLU A 426 -14.26 -16.33 -3.65
C GLU A 426 -13.08 -17.31 -3.56
N CYS A 427 -12.75 -17.74 -2.35
CA CYS A 427 -11.60 -18.59 -2.06
C CYS A 427 -12.03 -19.84 -1.31
N SER A 428 -11.53 -21.01 -1.68
CA SER A 428 -11.76 -22.27 -0.95
C SER A 428 -10.61 -22.57 0.02
N GLY A 429 -10.93 -22.93 1.26
CA GLY A 429 -9.96 -23.36 2.27
C GLY A 429 -10.36 -24.67 2.95
N GLU A 430 -9.38 -25.36 3.54
CA GLU A 430 -9.58 -26.58 4.34
C GLU A 430 -8.87 -26.41 5.69
N ASN A 431 -9.61 -26.52 6.80
CA ASN A 431 -9.16 -26.30 8.20
C ASN A 431 -8.61 -24.92 8.54
N GLY A 432 -8.06 -24.20 7.57
CA GLY A 432 -7.60 -22.84 7.71
C GLY A 432 -7.39 -22.18 6.35
N LEU A 433 -7.55 -20.86 6.33
CA LEU A 433 -7.31 -20.05 5.15
C LEU A 433 -6.80 -18.69 5.58
N THR A 434 -5.61 -18.33 5.10
CA THR A 434 -5.08 -16.97 5.20
C THR A 434 -5.17 -16.33 3.84
N PHE A 435 -5.76 -15.15 3.75
CA PHE A 435 -5.96 -14.44 2.49
C PHE A 435 -5.74 -12.93 2.64
N ALA A 436 -5.39 -12.32 1.52
CA ALA A 436 -5.20 -10.88 1.40
C ALA A 436 -5.26 -10.46 -0.07
N ASN A 437 -5.61 -9.21 -0.32
CA ASN A 437 -5.80 -8.69 -1.66
C ASN A 437 -4.79 -7.57 -1.98
N SER A 438 -4.40 -7.50 -3.24
CA SER A 438 -3.75 -6.32 -3.81
C SER A 438 -4.78 -5.51 -4.57
N PHE A 439 -4.75 -4.19 -4.43
CA PHE A 439 -5.62 -3.31 -5.20
C PHE A 439 -4.84 -2.13 -5.77
N TYR A 440 -5.06 -1.84 -7.05
CA TYR A 440 -4.50 -0.70 -7.76
C TYR A 440 -5.53 -0.09 -8.68
N VAL A 441 -5.75 1.21 -8.55
CA VAL A 441 -6.50 2.00 -9.53
C VAL A 441 -5.50 2.84 -10.30
N ALA A 442 -5.58 2.76 -11.63
CA ALA A 442 -4.77 3.63 -12.47
C ALA A 442 -5.15 5.10 -12.19
N PRO A 443 -4.20 5.99 -11.86
CA PRO A 443 -4.53 7.39 -11.64
C PRO A 443 -5.09 7.99 -12.94
N ASN A 444 -6.08 8.86 -12.81
CA ASN A 444 -6.61 9.58 -13.97
C ASN A 444 -5.50 10.46 -14.57
N THR A 445 -5.34 10.40 -15.90
CA THR A 445 -4.42 11.29 -16.61
C THR A 445 -4.88 12.75 -16.44
N ILE A 446 -4.14 13.54 -15.68
CA ILE A 446 -4.40 14.97 -15.55
C ILE A 446 -3.82 15.66 -16.78
N ASP A 447 -4.70 16.26 -17.57
CA ASP A 447 -4.29 17.10 -18.68
C ASP A 447 -4.01 18.51 -18.18
N PHE A 448 -2.77 18.73 -17.73
CA PHE A 448 -2.30 20.02 -17.20
C PHE A 448 -2.39 21.16 -18.21
N SER A 449 -2.45 20.86 -19.52
CA SER A 449 -2.69 21.89 -20.55
C SER A 449 -4.06 22.56 -20.33
N THR A 450 -5.03 21.83 -19.79
CA THR A 450 -6.38 22.34 -19.49
C THR A 450 -6.58 22.81 -18.05
N VAL A 451 -5.75 22.37 -17.11
CA VAL A 451 -5.85 22.79 -15.69
C VAL A 451 -5.58 24.30 -15.56
N PHE A 452 -4.56 24.81 -16.26
CA PHE A 452 -4.28 26.25 -16.29
C PHE A 452 -5.28 27.04 -17.16
N LEU A 453 -5.92 26.39 -18.15
CA LEU A 453 -6.99 27.01 -18.94
C LEU A 453 -8.32 27.10 -18.18
N LYS A 454 -8.56 26.20 -17.23
CA LYS A 454 -9.73 26.20 -16.32
C LYS A 454 -9.48 26.94 -15.01
N PHE A 455 -8.24 27.35 -14.74
CA PHE A 455 -7.94 28.26 -13.64
C PHE A 455 -8.52 29.63 -13.97
N SER A 456 -9.70 29.90 -13.43
CA SER A 456 -10.35 31.21 -13.48
C SER A 456 -9.89 32.00 -12.25
N PRO A 457 -9.06 33.06 -12.41
CA PRO A 457 -8.63 33.89 -11.29
C PRO A 457 -9.80 34.54 -10.54
N LYS A 458 -10.98 34.61 -11.18
CA LYS A 458 -12.21 35.15 -10.60
C LYS A 458 -12.89 34.17 -9.65
N ASP A 459 -12.91 32.87 -9.96
CA ASP A 459 -13.63 31.86 -9.17
C ASP A 459 -12.82 31.38 -7.95
N GLN A 460 -11.49 31.52 -8.00
CA GLN A 460 -10.57 31.05 -6.96
C GLN A 460 -9.71 32.18 -6.36
N ALA A 461 -10.20 33.43 -6.47
CA ALA A 461 -9.49 34.63 -6.05
C ALA A 461 -9.00 34.59 -4.59
N ALA A 462 -9.79 33.99 -3.69
CA ALA A 462 -9.43 33.87 -2.27
C ALA A 462 -8.20 32.99 -2.04
N VAL A 463 -8.12 31.83 -2.70
CA VAL A 463 -6.98 30.90 -2.60
C VAL A 463 -5.74 31.54 -3.22
N LEU A 464 -5.88 32.18 -4.39
CA LEU A 464 -4.78 32.88 -5.04
C LEU A 464 -4.25 34.05 -4.18
N ALA A 465 -5.13 34.81 -3.53
CA ALA A 465 -4.74 35.91 -2.65
C ALA A 465 -3.98 35.42 -1.41
N ILE A 466 -4.44 34.34 -0.78
CA ILE A 466 -3.74 33.71 0.36
C ILE A 466 -2.37 33.19 -0.07
N PHE A 467 -2.29 32.52 -1.22
CA PHE A 467 -1.04 32.01 -1.75
C PHE A 467 -0.01 33.13 -2.03
N ILE A 468 -0.44 34.22 -2.69
CA ILE A 468 0.39 35.40 -2.92
C ILE A 468 0.84 36.02 -1.58
N LEU A 469 -0.06 36.13 -0.60
CA LEU A 469 0.25 36.68 0.72
C LEU A 469 1.30 35.84 1.45
N VAL A 470 1.20 34.51 1.39
CA VAL A 470 2.22 33.60 1.97
C VAL A 470 3.57 33.80 1.29
N ILE A 471 3.61 33.91 -0.04
CA ILE A 471 4.86 34.17 -0.78
C ILE A 471 5.47 35.52 -0.39
N VAL A 472 4.65 36.58 -0.30
CA VAL A 472 5.12 37.92 0.11
C VAL A 472 5.67 37.88 1.54
N LEU A 473 4.96 37.24 2.47
CA LEU A 473 5.43 37.06 3.85
C LEU A 473 6.74 36.27 3.90
N TYR A 474 6.87 35.21 3.11
CA TYR A 474 8.09 34.42 3.00
C TYR A 474 9.27 35.27 2.51
N VAL A 475 9.09 36.09 1.47
CA VAL A 475 10.14 36.99 0.96
C VAL A 475 10.54 38.03 2.01
N ILE A 476 9.58 38.60 2.74
CA ILE A 476 9.86 39.54 3.84
C ILE A 476 10.69 38.87 4.93
N LEU A 477 10.30 37.65 5.35
CA LEU A 477 11.02 36.88 6.35
C LEU A 477 12.43 36.50 5.86
N MET A 478 12.59 36.15 4.58
CA MET A 478 13.89 35.86 3.99
C MET A 478 14.79 37.09 4.00
N ILE A 479 14.28 38.27 3.61
CA ILE A 479 15.04 39.53 3.64
C ILE A 479 15.45 39.86 5.08
N TRP A 480 14.53 39.72 6.03
CA TRP A 480 14.81 39.93 7.45
C TRP A 480 15.87 38.95 7.98
N GLY A 481 15.75 37.66 7.64
CA GLY A 481 16.73 36.63 7.98
C GLY A 481 18.11 36.97 7.45
N ARG A 482 18.24 37.33 6.16
CA ARG A 482 19.53 37.75 5.59
C ARG A 482 20.10 39.01 6.25
N HIS A 483 19.25 39.92 6.72
CA HIS A 483 19.69 41.10 7.45
C HIS A 483 20.22 40.74 8.84
N GLN A 484 19.57 39.80 9.54
CA GLN A 484 20.05 39.30 10.83
C GLN A 484 21.35 38.49 10.68
N ASP A 485 21.44 37.62 9.68
CA ASP A 485 22.66 36.84 9.41
C ASP A 485 23.87 37.77 9.16
N LYS A 486 23.68 38.86 8.39
CA LYS A 486 24.72 39.87 8.19
C LYS A 486 25.10 40.60 9.48
N LYS A 487 24.15 40.85 10.38
CA LYS A 487 24.44 41.45 11.69
C LYS A 487 25.15 40.50 12.63
N ASP A 488 24.84 39.21 12.56
CA ASP A 488 25.49 38.20 13.39
C ASP A 488 26.92 37.93 12.92
N ILE A 489 27.22 37.99 11.62
CA ILE A 489 28.61 37.96 11.12
C ILE A 489 29.46 39.08 11.75
N VAL A 490 28.90 40.26 12.00
CA VAL A 490 29.61 41.37 12.67
C VAL A 490 29.83 41.08 14.17
N LYS A 491 28.90 40.37 14.81
CA LYS A 491 29.03 39.96 16.23
C LYS A 491 29.93 38.74 16.44
N TRP A 492 30.18 37.96 15.38
CA TRP A 492 31.13 36.84 15.36
C TRP A 492 32.59 37.29 15.22
N GLY A 493 32.87 38.59 15.37
CA GLY A 493 34.22 39.09 15.50
C GLY A 493 34.87 38.61 16.80
N VAL A 494 36.10 38.12 16.71
CA VAL A 494 36.91 37.82 17.89
C VAL A 494 37.33 39.15 18.50
N THR A 495 36.92 39.44 19.73
CA THR A 495 37.27 40.69 20.40
C THR A 495 38.73 40.59 20.87
N PRO A 496 39.66 41.44 20.37
CA PRO A 496 41.01 41.50 20.93
C PRO A 496 40.95 42.08 22.34
N LEU A 497 41.74 41.51 23.26
CA LEU A 497 41.92 42.11 24.59
C LEU A 497 42.72 43.41 24.48
N ILE A 498 42.54 44.30 25.46
CA ILE A 498 43.15 45.63 25.48
C ILE A 498 44.69 45.59 25.51
N ASP A 499 45.28 44.46 25.94
CA ASP A 499 46.72 44.22 26.07
C ASP A 499 47.35 43.51 24.86
N ASN A 500 46.62 43.41 23.74
CA ASN A 500 47.12 42.73 22.55
C ASN A 500 47.93 43.70 21.67
N PHE A 501 49.27 43.60 21.68
CA PHE A 501 50.17 44.50 20.94
C PHE A 501 50.55 43.92 19.57
N VAL A 502 50.74 44.80 18.58
CA VAL A 502 51.05 44.41 17.19
C VAL A 502 52.41 43.70 17.07
N ASP A 503 53.32 43.93 18.02
CA ASP A 503 54.68 43.40 18.02
C ASP A 503 54.82 42.07 18.79
N ASP A 504 53.73 41.49 19.28
CA ASP A 504 53.78 40.23 20.01
C ASP A 504 54.03 39.04 19.08
N THR A 505 54.95 38.16 19.48
CA THR A 505 55.46 37.08 18.62
C THR A 505 54.49 35.91 18.49
N TYR A 506 53.57 35.76 19.45
CA TYR A 506 52.62 34.65 19.50
C TYR A 506 51.22 35.14 19.83
N TYR A 507 50.22 34.65 19.09
CA TYR A 507 48.81 34.91 19.30
C TYR A 507 48.10 33.60 19.69
N TYR A 508 47.37 33.62 20.81
CA TYR A 508 46.60 32.50 21.31
C TYR A 508 45.10 32.82 21.21
N LEU A 509 44.33 31.99 20.51
CA LEU A 509 42.88 32.07 20.53
C LEU A 509 42.36 31.21 21.70
N ILE A 510 41.76 31.85 22.70
CA ILE A 510 41.09 31.16 23.81
C ILE A 510 39.59 31.18 23.55
N THR A 511 39.01 29.99 23.48
CA THR A 511 37.57 29.78 23.35
C THR A 511 37.01 29.38 24.70
N VAL A 512 36.21 30.26 25.31
CA VAL A 512 35.56 30.00 26.59
C VAL A 512 34.19 29.40 26.32
N TYR A 513 34.02 28.15 26.74
CA TYR A 513 32.74 27.47 26.77
C TYR A 513 32.12 27.65 28.15
N THR A 514 31.04 28.43 28.26
CA THR A 514 30.30 28.51 29.53
C THR A 514 29.20 27.44 29.57
N GLY A 515 29.37 26.43 30.44
CA GLY A 515 28.26 25.63 30.98
C GLY A 515 28.43 24.12 30.96
N MET A 516 28.55 23.50 32.15
CA MET A 516 28.25 22.09 32.40
C MET A 516 27.08 22.01 33.40
N ARG A 517 25.85 22.33 32.95
CA ARG A 517 24.64 21.99 33.70
C ARG A 517 23.53 21.59 32.74
N ARG A 518 22.88 20.46 33.03
CA ARG A 518 21.80 19.86 32.22
C ARG A 518 20.65 20.87 32.11
N GLY A 519 20.40 21.38 30.89
CA GLY A 519 19.32 22.32 30.57
C GLY A 519 19.69 23.82 30.49
N GLY A 520 20.98 24.19 30.58
CA GLY A 520 21.43 25.57 30.36
C GLY A 520 21.76 25.85 28.88
N TRP A 521 21.48 27.08 28.41
CA TRP A 521 21.84 27.53 27.06
C TRP A 521 23.36 27.62 26.88
N HIS A 522 23.86 27.13 25.73
CA HIS A 522 25.27 27.19 25.36
C HIS A 522 25.61 28.54 24.73
N SER A 523 26.53 29.29 25.34
CA SER A 523 27.16 30.45 24.73
C SER A 523 28.66 30.21 24.64
N VAL A 524 29.25 30.50 23.47
CA VAL A 524 30.68 30.38 23.21
C VAL A 524 31.22 31.79 22.94
N SER A 525 32.24 32.22 23.68
CA SER A 525 32.97 33.44 23.36
C SER A 525 34.43 33.12 23.07
N GLY A 526 34.98 33.72 22.01
CA GLY A 526 36.39 33.62 21.65
C GLY A 526 37.12 34.93 21.97
N GLN A 527 38.29 34.85 22.59
CA GLN A 527 39.18 35.98 22.90
C GLN A 527 40.60 35.66 22.43
N ILE A 528 41.32 36.65 21.85
CA ILE A 528 42.72 36.48 21.44
C ILE A 528 43.65 37.10 22.48
N TYR A 529 44.62 36.30 22.92
CA TYR A 529 45.72 36.65 23.78
C TYR A 529 46.98 36.78 22.94
N SER A 530 47.92 37.58 23.38
CA SER A 530 49.25 37.64 22.83
C SER A 530 50.26 37.80 23.97
N GLY A 531 51.49 37.35 23.77
CA GLY A 531 52.49 37.38 24.83
C GLY A 531 53.92 37.35 24.30
N TRP A 532 54.80 38.04 25.03
CA TRP A 532 56.24 38.01 24.83
C TRP A 532 56.84 36.72 25.40
N GLY A 533 57.48 35.92 24.54
CA GLY A 533 58.26 34.77 24.96
C GLY A 533 59.61 35.21 25.53
N GLY A 534 59.75 35.15 26.85
CA GLY A 534 61.01 35.36 27.58
C GLY A 534 61.18 34.30 28.65
#